data_AF-A0AAD2HN73-F1
#
_entry.id   AF-A0AAD2HN73-F1
#
_cell.length_a   1.000
_cell.length_b   1.000
_cell.length_c   1.000
_cell.angle_alpha   90.00
_cell.angle_beta   90.00
_cell.angle_gamma   90.00
#
_symmetry.space_group_name_H-M   'P 1'
#
loop_
_entity.id
_entity.type
_entity.pdbx_description
1 polymer ?
#
loop_
_entity_poly.entity_id
_entity_poly.type
_entity_poly.pdbx_seq_one_letter_code
_entity_poly.pdbx_strand_id
1 'polypeptide(L)'
;ETPWEPSSCSGSKGSCGHVCNLITRDGITSDSFQLRVTRFSFNNGARAQTIFFPPFNPREYNRAMPIALSTNPLTGELYFRLPLPHSNFILTPPRASDAESLMHIIRDPAVHTWLARPSAEWGLDDAQMLNDAHIAQARSVLQAMQEGDGLGFFGDCPLRAIREVGQPDAADVHVGNVSIKRCGWFDVASPQREALIALNDARAVGDGDIVWQVSDFLAPKHHRRGIMTAALSALLAAWFVPRMNVRKMHVCVCLGNAGSVRVLEKLGFVLSATVEDFLLVRGEKRGLQVLDWDYEDALLDLPGLAVQLSSPYNTIPKKELH
;
A
#
# COMPACT_ATOMS: atom_id res chain seq x y z
N GLU A 1 -29.88 20.54 -3.43
CA GLU A 1 -31.09 20.41 -4.26
C GLU A 1 -30.80 20.95 -5.65
N THR A 2 -30.54 20.06 -6.59
CA THR A 2 -30.52 20.34 -8.04
C THR A 2 -31.00 19.05 -8.71
N PRO A 3 -32.07 19.07 -9.53
CA PRO A 3 -32.54 17.86 -10.18
C PRO A 3 -31.53 17.44 -11.27
N TRP A 4 -31.08 16.20 -11.20
CA TRP A 4 -30.31 15.56 -12.27
C TRP A 4 -31.31 15.00 -13.29
N GLU A 5 -31.29 15.52 -14.52
CA GLU A 5 -32.04 14.94 -15.64
C GLU A 5 -31.20 13.81 -16.28
N PRO A 6 -31.73 12.58 -16.41
CA PRO A 6 -31.03 11.52 -17.11
C PRO A 6 -31.07 11.80 -18.61
N SER A 7 -29.91 12.02 -19.22
CA SER A 7 -29.75 12.00 -20.67
C SER A 7 -30.19 10.64 -21.22
N SER A 8 -31.15 10.65 -22.15
CA SER A 8 -31.71 9.47 -22.80
C SER A 8 -30.65 8.72 -23.63
N CYS A 9 -30.25 7.53 -23.18
CA CYS A 9 -29.52 6.57 -24.00
C CYS A 9 -30.52 5.60 -24.66
N SER A 10 -30.76 5.80 -25.96
CA SER A 10 -31.42 4.81 -26.82
C SER A 10 -30.39 3.79 -27.31
N GLY A 11 -30.48 2.53 -26.88
CA GLY A 11 -29.63 1.48 -27.47
C GLY A 11 -29.66 0.12 -26.78
N SER A 12 -30.36 -0.84 -27.41
CA SER A 12 -30.27 -2.30 -27.28
C SER A 12 -30.52 -2.98 -25.93
N LYS A 13 -31.54 -3.85 -25.92
CA LYS A 13 -31.86 -4.82 -24.87
C LYS A 13 -30.71 -5.82 -24.68
N GLY A 14 -29.87 -5.57 -23.68
CA GLY A 14 -28.98 -6.55 -23.07
C GLY A 14 -28.94 -6.25 -21.57
N SER A 15 -29.16 -7.26 -20.73
CA SER A 15 -29.22 -7.12 -19.26
C SER A 15 -27.83 -6.75 -18.71
N CYS A 16 -27.50 -5.47 -18.74
CA CYS A 16 -26.36 -4.92 -18.02
C CYS A 16 -26.90 -4.33 -16.72
N GLY A 17 -26.77 -5.06 -15.62
CA GLY A 17 -27.12 -4.52 -14.31
C GLY A 17 -26.20 -3.35 -14.00
N HIS A 18 -26.72 -2.12 -14.04
CA HIS A 18 -25.97 -0.95 -13.63
C HIS A 18 -25.94 -0.89 -12.11
N VAL A 19 -24.75 -0.67 -11.55
CA VAL A 19 -24.56 -0.37 -10.13
C VAL A 19 -24.05 1.06 -10.07
N CYS A 20 -24.72 1.92 -9.32
CA CYS A 20 -24.30 3.30 -9.10
C CYS A 20 -24.06 3.50 -7.61
N ASN A 21 -22.92 4.08 -7.25
CA ASN A 21 -22.59 4.44 -5.87
C ASN A 21 -22.70 5.96 -5.72
N LEU A 22 -23.44 6.41 -4.71
CA LEU A 22 -23.46 7.81 -4.29
C LEU A 22 -22.69 7.95 -2.98
N ILE A 23 -21.63 8.76 -2.98
CA ILE A 23 -20.88 9.11 -1.77
C ILE A 23 -21.31 10.49 -1.33
N THR A 24 -21.69 10.62 -0.06
CA THR A 24 -21.98 11.91 0.56
C THR A 24 -21.09 12.08 1.79
N ARG A 25 -20.47 13.26 1.88
CA ARG A 25 -19.67 13.68 3.02
C ARG A 25 -20.53 14.61 3.86
N ASP A 26 -21.10 14.07 4.94
CA ASP A 26 -21.93 14.83 5.86
C ASP A 26 -21.04 15.28 7.04
N GLY A 27 -20.89 16.59 7.22
CA GLY A 27 -20.06 17.17 8.28
C GLY A 27 -20.81 17.24 9.61
N ILE A 28 -20.21 16.72 10.68
CA ILE A 28 -20.74 16.86 12.05
C ILE A 28 -19.99 17.99 12.79
N THR A 29 -18.69 18.20 12.49
CA THR A 29 -17.84 19.34 12.92
C THR A 29 -16.62 19.49 11.99
N SER A 30 -15.70 20.46 12.23
CA SER A 30 -14.42 20.59 11.49
C SER A 30 -13.50 19.38 11.64
N ASP A 31 -13.68 18.60 12.72
CA ASP A 31 -12.73 17.56 13.15
C ASP A 31 -13.29 16.14 12.97
N SER A 32 -14.55 16.02 12.48
CA SER A 32 -15.23 14.75 12.29
C SER A 32 -16.18 14.81 11.09
N PHE A 33 -16.03 13.87 10.16
CA PHE A 33 -16.95 13.71 9.03
C PHE A 33 -17.51 12.29 8.99
N GLN A 34 -18.75 12.16 8.53
CA GLN A 34 -19.38 10.87 8.34
C GLN A 34 -19.40 10.55 6.84
N LEU A 35 -18.84 9.40 6.47
CA LEU A 35 -18.89 8.92 5.09
C LEU A 35 -20.16 8.08 4.93
N ARG A 36 -20.98 8.44 3.94
CA ARG A 36 -22.18 7.68 3.58
C ARG A 36 -22.02 7.17 2.16
N VAL A 37 -22.06 5.85 2.01
CA VAL A 37 -22.08 5.19 0.70
C VAL A 37 -23.47 4.61 0.49
N THR A 38 -24.17 5.09 -0.52
CA THR A 38 -25.43 4.49 -0.97
C THR A 38 -25.20 3.78 -2.28
N ARG A 39 -25.30 2.45 -2.25
CA ARG A 39 -25.22 1.59 -3.42
C ARG A 39 -26.62 1.36 -3.99
N PHE A 40 -26.81 1.69 -5.26
CA PHE A 40 -28.02 1.40 -6.00
C PHE A 40 -27.80 0.20 -6.91
N SER A 41 -28.62 -0.84 -6.74
CA SER A 41 -28.68 -1.98 -7.67
C SER A 41 -30.02 -1.97 -8.39
N PHE A 42 -29.97 -2.09 -9.73
CA PHE A 42 -31.14 -2.01 -10.60
C PHE A 42 -31.60 -3.36 -11.17
N ASN A 43 -31.00 -4.49 -10.74
CA ASN A 43 -31.44 -5.81 -11.17
C ASN A 43 -32.58 -6.33 -10.27
N ASN A 44 -33.78 -6.51 -10.85
CA ASN A 44 -35.00 -7.03 -10.21
C ASN A 44 -35.56 -6.18 -9.03
N GLY A 45 -35.70 -4.88 -9.28
CA GLY A 45 -36.28 -3.91 -8.32
C GLY A 45 -35.19 -3.05 -7.69
N ALA A 46 -35.43 -1.74 -7.63
CA ALA A 46 -34.47 -0.79 -7.06
C ALA A 46 -34.26 -1.11 -5.57
N ARG A 47 -33.07 -1.62 -5.23
CA ARG A 47 -32.63 -1.75 -3.83
C ARG A 47 -31.47 -0.78 -3.61
N ALA A 48 -31.67 0.14 -2.68
CA ALA A 48 -30.63 1.02 -2.17
C ALA A 48 -30.10 0.43 -0.86
N GLN A 49 -28.81 0.10 -0.81
CA GLN A 49 -28.14 -0.25 0.43
C GLN A 49 -27.29 0.94 0.85
N THR A 50 -27.64 1.55 1.99
CA THR A 50 -26.85 2.64 2.57
C THR A 50 -25.98 2.08 3.68
N ILE A 51 -24.67 2.23 3.54
CA ILE A 51 -23.68 1.91 4.56
C ILE A 51 -23.29 3.21 5.23
N PHE A 52 -23.50 3.27 6.55
CA PHE A 52 -23.04 4.37 7.38
C PHE A 52 -21.69 3.98 7.96
N PHE A 53 -20.66 4.73 7.62
CA PHE A 53 -19.41 4.65 8.35
C PHE A 53 -19.53 5.51 9.62
N PRO A 54 -18.96 5.08 10.76
CA PRO A 54 -18.91 5.91 11.95
C PRO A 54 -18.16 7.22 11.65
N PRO A 55 -18.46 8.32 12.38
CA PRO A 55 -17.73 9.57 12.22
C PRO A 55 -16.22 9.33 12.35
N PHE A 56 -15.47 9.70 11.31
CA PHE A 56 -14.03 9.53 11.25
C PHE A 56 -13.37 10.60 12.13
N ASN A 57 -12.89 10.18 13.30
CA ASN A 57 -11.99 10.95 14.13
C ASN A 57 -10.57 10.37 13.98
N PRO A 58 -9.62 11.06 13.32
CA PRO A 58 -8.25 10.56 13.12
C PRO A 58 -7.56 10.11 14.41
N ARG A 59 -7.85 10.77 15.54
CA ARG A 59 -7.25 10.45 16.84
C ARG A 59 -7.82 9.17 17.46
N GLU A 60 -9.12 8.92 17.31
CA GLU A 60 -9.76 7.69 17.78
C GLU A 60 -9.48 6.51 16.85
N TYR A 61 -9.44 6.75 15.54
CA TYR A 61 -9.06 5.77 14.54
C TYR A 61 -7.61 5.29 14.74
N ASN A 62 -6.67 6.20 15.04
CA ASN A 62 -5.28 5.83 15.38
C ASN A 62 -5.15 5.05 16.69
N ARG A 63 -6.10 5.19 17.64
CA ARG A 63 -6.13 4.40 18.88
C ARG A 63 -6.74 3.01 18.73
N ALA A 64 -7.65 2.83 17.78
CA ALA A 64 -8.48 1.62 17.67
C ALA A 64 -7.99 0.64 16.59
N MET A 65 -6.72 0.73 16.17
CA MET A 65 -6.19 -0.12 15.11
C MET A 65 -6.24 -1.62 15.46
N PRO A 66 -6.90 -2.46 14.64
CA PRO A 66 -7.08 -3.89 14.94
C PRO A 66 -5.80 -4.71 14.74
N ILE A 67 -4.75 -4.15 14.11
CA ILE A 67 -3.46 -4.83 13.97
C ILE A 67 -2.36 -4.02 14.66
N ALA A 68 -2.18 -4.33 15.95
CA ALA A 68 -1.16 -3.72 16.77
C ALA A 68 0.24 -4.09 16.28
N LEU A 69 1.08 -3.07 16.07
CA LEU A 69 2.54 -3.23 16.02
C LEU A 69 2.97 -4.00 17.26
N SER A 70 3.62 -5.14 17.05
CA SER A 70 4.16 -5.95 18.13
C SER A 70 5.61 -5.57 18.39
N THR A 71 6.04 -5.68 19.64
CA THR A 71 7.46 -5.55 19.98
C THR A 71 8.02 -6.94 20.23
N ASN A 72 9.13 -7.27 19.60
CA ASN A 72 9.83 -8.52 19.87
C ASN A 72 10.45 -8.42 21.29
N PRO A 73 10.09 -9.30 22.23
CA PRO A 73 10.56 -9.19 23.61
C PRO A 73 12.07 -9.44 23.77
N LEU A 74 12.71 -10.11 22.80
CA LEU A 74 14.14 -10.41 22.83
C LEU A 74 14.96 -9.26 22.23
N THR A 75 14.51 -8.72 21.09
CA THR A 75 15.28 -7.70 20.35
C THR A 75 14.81 -6.27 20.60
N GLY A 76 13.63 -6.09 21.21
CA GLY A 76 12.96 -4.79 21.32
C GLY A 76 12.47 -4.23 19.98
N GLU A 77 12.59 -4.99 18.89
CA GLU A 77 12.27 -4.52 17.54
C GLU A 77 10.76 -4.52 17.30
N LEU A 78 10.26 -3.47 16.66
CA LEU A 78 8.89 -3.44 16.17
C LEU A 78 8.73 -4.39 14.99
N TYR A 79 7.64 -5.15 14.99
CA TYR A 79 7.30 -6.01 13.87
C TYR A 79 5.80 -6.09 13.65
N PHE A 80 5.45 -6.47 12.43
CA PHE A 80 4.10 -6.82 12.05
C PHE A 80 4.08 -8.25 11.51
N ARG A 81 3.23 -9.12 12.05
CA ARG A 81 3.09 -10.49 11.54
C ARG A 81 2.01 -10.54 10.47
N LEU A 82 2.34 -11.14 9.32
CA LEU A 82 1.36 -11.29 8.26
C LEU A 82 0.22 -12.22 8.71
N PRO A 83 -1.03 -11.96 8.27
CA PRO A 83 -2.15 -12.82 8.61
C PRO A 83 -2.00 -14.22 8.01
N LEU A 84 -2.79 -15.19 8.51
CA LEU A 84 -2.88 -16.51 7.89
C LEU A 84 -3.26 -16.39 6.40
N PRO A 85 -2.69 -17.23 5.52
CA PRO A 85 -1.80 -18.36 5.81
C PRO A 85 -0.31 -17.99 5.88
N HIS A 86 0.05 -16.70 5.90
CA HIS A 86 1.43 -16.21 5.86
C HIS A 86 2.00 -15.86 7.24
N SER A 87 1.46 -16.45 8.31
CA SER A 87 1.86 -16.15 9.68
C SER A 87 3.31 -16.49 10.02
N ASN A 88 4.00 -17.23 9.14
CA ASN A 88 5.45 -17.47 9.21
C ASN A 88 6.28 -16.29 8.67
N PHE A 89 5.66 -15.21 8.21
CA PHE A 89 6.34 -14.00 7.75
C PHE A 89 6.05 -12.80 8.65
N ILE A 90 7.05 -11.96 8.83
CA ILE A 90 6.95 -10.69 9.56
C ILE A 90 7.53 -9.54 8.73
N LEU A 91 7.01 -8.34 8.94
CA LEU A 91 7.59 -7.08 8.49
C LEU A 91 8.33 -6.44 9.65
N THR A 92 9.52 -5.93 9.38
CA THR A 92 10.43 -5.35 10.39
C THR A 92 11.16 -4.14 9.81
N PRO A 93 11.79 -3.32 10.67
CA PRO A 93 12.87 -2.45 10.25
C PRO A 93 13.99 -3.21 9.52
N PRO A 94 14.69 -2.55 8.59
CA PRO A 94 15.89 -3.12 7.98
C PRO A 94 17.00 -3.25 9.04
N ARG A 95 17.80 -4.31 8.92
CA ARG A 95 18.95 -4.61 9.77
C ARG A 95 20.23 -4.46 8.95
N ALA A 96 21.34 -4.10 9.58
CA ALA A 96 22.64 -3.99 8.89
C ALA A 96 23.03 -5.30 8.18
N SER A 97 22.68 -6.44 8.78
CA SER A 97 22.88 -7.78 8.22
C SER A 97 22.10 -8.07 6.93
N ASP A 98 21.15 -7.23 6.54
CA ASP A 98 20.32 -7.48 5.36
C ASP A 98 21.06 -7.24 4.04
N ALA A 99 22.16 -6.48 4.04
CA ALA A 99 22.89 -6.06 2.84
C ALA A 99 23.30 -7.24 1.93
N GLU A 100 23.81 -8.32 2.51
CA GLU A 100 24.22 -9.50 1.73
C GLU A 100 23.02 -10.18 1.06
N SER A 101 21.95 -10.44 1.82
CA SER A 101 20.72 -11.01 1.27
C SER A 101 20.07 -10.09 0.22
N LEU A 102 20.10 -8.78 0.44
CA LEU A 102 19.61 -7.76 -0.46
C LEU A 102 20.35 -7.82 -1.80
N MET A 103 21.69 -7.85 -1.76
CA MET A 103 22.54 -8.04 -2.95
C MET A 103 22.13 -9.31 -3.72
N HIS A 104 22.04 -10.46 -3.03
CA HIS A 104 21.72 -11.73 -3.68
C HIS A 104 20.33 -11.73 -4.34
N ILE A 105 19.31 -11.22 -3.66
CA ILE A 105 17.94 -11.17 -4.18
C ILE A 105 17.88 -10.27 -5.41
N ILE A 106 18.46 -9.07 -5.31
CA ILE A 106 18.44 -8.09 -6.39
C ILE A 106 19.16 -8.62 -7.63
N ARG A 107 20.32 -9.24 -7.47
CA ARG A 107 21.11 -9.74 -8.61
C ARG A 107 20.45 -10.91 -9.34
N ASP A 108 19.45 -11.56 -8.74
CA ASP A 108 18.74 -12.65 -9.38
C ASP A 108 18.02 -12.16 -10.65
N PRO A 109 18.18 -12.82 -11.81
CA PRO A 109 17.49 -12.46 -13.06
C PRO A 109 15.97 -12.42 -12.96
N ALA A 110 15.36 -13.22 -12.09
CA ALA A 110 13.93 -13.17 -11.85
C ALA A 110 13.48 -11.89 -11.12
N VAL A 111 14.43 -11.12 -10.55
CA VAL A 111 14.17 -9.87 -9.81
C VAL A 111 14.66 -8.65 -10.58
N HIS A 112 15.98 -8.48 -10.83
CA HIS A 112 16.48 -7.22 -11.43
C HIS A 112 15.94 -6.96 -12.85
N THR A 113 15.51 -7.98 -13.58
CA THR A 113 14.88 -7.79 -14.90
C THR A 113 13.73 -6.79 -14.82
N TRP A 114 13.03 -6.74 -13.68
CA TRP A 114 11.86 -5.90 -13.46
C TRP A 114 12.13 -4.62 -12.69
N LEU A 115 13.35 -4.43 -12.17
CA LEU A 115 13.75 -3.24 -11.43
C LEU A 115 14.45 -2.23 -12.35
N ALA A 116 14.05 -0.96 -12.26
CA ALA A 116 14.69 0.13 -13.01
C ALA A 116 16.15 0.34 -12.56
N ARG A 117 16.36 0.27 -11.25
CA ARG A 117 17.64 0.08 -10.57
C ARG A 117 17.30 -0.83 -9.41
N PRO A 118 18.06 -1.90 -9.16
CA PRO A 118 19.46 -2.14 -9.57
C PRO A 118 19.75 -2.87 -10.90
N SER A 119 21.04 -2.97 -11.27
CA SER A 119 21.55 -3.85 -12.34
C SER A 119 22.19 -5.13 -11.77
N ALA A 120 22.44 -6.13 -12.63
CA ALA A 120 23.14 -7.38 -12.27
C ALA A 120 24.57 -7.16 -11.70
N GLU A 121 25.13 -5.98 -11.93
CA GLU A 121 26.47 -5.56 -11.51
C GLU A 121 26.51 -5.04 -10.07
N TRP A 122 25.37 -4.89 -9.40
CA TRP A 122 25.34 -4.42 -8.01
C TRP A 122 26.19 -5.31 -7.11
N GLY A 123 27.16 -4.69 -6.45
CA GLY A 123 28.02 -5.32 -5.47
C GLY A 123 27.43 -5.28 -4.06
N LEU A 124 28.21 -5.80 -3.11
CA LEU A 124 27.88 -5.69 -1.69
C LEU A 124 27.87 -4.23 -1.22
N ASP A 125 28.77 -3.40 -1.74
CA ASP A 125 28.86 -1.98 -1.38
C ASP A 125 27.59 -1.20 -1.81
N ASP A 126 27.05 -1.48 -2.99
CA ASP A 126 25.79 -0.88 -3.46
C ASP A 126 24.61 -1.30 -2.57
N ALA A 127 24.56 -2.58 -2.21
CA ALA A 127 23.53 -3.12 -1.33
C ALA A 127 23.66 -2.56 0.09
N GLN A 128 24.88 -2.41 0.62
CA GLN A 128 25.14 -1.80 1.91
C GLN A 128 24.70 -0.34 1.91
N MET A 129 25.06 0.44 0.89
CA MET A 129 24.65 1.84 0.75
C MET A 129 23.12 1.98 0.70
N LEU A 130 22.43 1.14 -0.07
CA LEU A 130 20.96 1.14 -0.10
C LEU A 130 20.37 0.77 1.26
N ASN A 131 20.92 -0.26 1.90
CA ASN A 131 20.45 -0.75 3.20
C ASN A 131 20.67 0.29 4.30
N ASP A 132 21.80 0.99 4.31
CA ASP A 132 22.10 2.05 5.27
C ASP A 132 21.14 3.23 5.10
N ALA A 133 20.81 3.60 3.87
CA ALA A 133 19.78 4.61 3.60
C ALA A 133 18.40 4.16 4.14
N HIS A 134 18.05 2.89 3.94
CA HIS A 134 16.83 2.30 4.48
C HIS A 134 16.80 2.28 6.02
N ILE A 135 17.93 1.95 6.67
CA ILE A 135 18.09 1.97 8.13
C ILE A 135 17.96 3.39 8.67
N ALA A 136 18.60 4.36 8.03
CA ALA A 136 18.52 5.76 8.43
C ALA A 136 17.08 6.29 8.35
N GLN A 137 16.37 5.97 7.26
CA GLN A 137 14.96 6.33 7.07
C GLN A 137 14.07 5.69 8.16
N ALA A 138 14.20 4.38 8.38
CA ALA A 138 13.41 3.69 9.39
C ALA A 138 13.68 4.24 10.80
N ARG A 139 14.96 4.50 11.13
CA ARG A 139 15.35 5.09 12.43
C ARG A 139 14.76 6.47 12.63
N SER A 140 14.76 7.32 11.60
CA SER A 140 14.15 8.66 11.67
C SER A 140 12.67 8.59 12.04
N VAL A 141 11.91 7.68 11.41
CA VAL A 141 10.50 7.48 11.73
C VAL A 141 10.31 6.96 13.16
N LEU A 142 11.09 5.95 13.56
CA LEU A 142 11.01 5.38 14.91
C LEU A 142 11.36 6.42 16.00
N GLN A 143 12.36 7.26 15.76
CA GLN A 143 12.73 8.34 16.68
C GLN A 143 11.59 9.37 16.79
N ALA A 144 11.02 9.80 15.66
CA ALA A 144 9.86 10.70 15.67
C ALA A 144 8.65 10.10 16.39
N MET A 145 8.45 8.79 16.32
CA MET A 145 7.41 8.10 17.10
C MET A 145 7.67 8.15 18.61
N GLN A 146 8.94 8.05 19.03
CA GLN A 146 9.33 8.06 20.45
C GLN A 146 9.28 9.46 21.05
N GLU A 147 9.62 10.49 20.28
CA GLU A 147 9.62 11.89 20.72
C GLU A 147 8.22 12.52 20.73
N GLY A 148 7.31 12.03 19.87
CA GLY A 148 5.93 12.48 19.80
C GLY A 148 4.97 11.74 20.74
N ASP A 149 3.69 12.07 20.65
CA ASP A 149 2.60 11.31 21.28
C ASP A 149 2.32 9.97 20.58
N GLY A 150 3.07 9.68 19.51
CA GLY A 150 2.88 8.52 18.67
C GLY A 150 1.53 8.50 17.95
N LEU A 151 0.81 9.62 17.81
CA LEU A 151 -0.50 9.71 17.13
C LEU A 151 -0.48 10.55 15.85
N GLY A 152 0.64 11.25 15.58
CA GLY A 152 0.84 12.04 14.36
C GLY A 152 0.99 11.20 13.08
N PHE A 153 1.00 11.91 11.95
CA PHE A 153 1.33 11.32 10.64
C PHE A 153 2.85 11.31 10.40
N PHE A 154 3.32 10.32 9.66
CA PHE A 154 4.71 10.10 9.31
C PHE A 154 4.90 10.20 7.80
N GLY A 155 6.05 10.69 7.37
CA GLY A 155 6.39 10.81 5.95
C GLY A 155 6.90 9.51 5.31
N ASP A 156 7.09 8.45 6.08
CA ASP A 156 7.67 7.17 5.64
C ASP A 156 7.19 6.02 6.56
N CYS A 157 7.55 4.79 6.22
CA CYS A 157 7.26 3.56 6.96
C CYS A 157 8.55 2.94 7.53
N PRO A 158 8.60 2.67 8.84
CA PRO A 158 9.78 2.05 9.45
C PRO A 158 9.84 0.56 9.14
N LEU A 159 8.72 -0.08 8.78
CA LEU A 159 8.65 -1.49 8.44
C LEU A 159 8.75 -1.66 6.92
N ARG A 160 9.79 -2.36 6.46
CA ARG A 160 10.01 -2.61 5.02
C ARG A 160 10.60 -3.98 4.73
N ALA A 161 11.40 -4.52 5.63
CA ALA A 161 12.04 -5.82 5.45
C ALA A 161 11.01 -6.92 5.72
N ILE A 162 10.71 -7.71 4.69
CA ILE A 162 9.93 -8.95 4.81
C ILE A 162 10.89 -10.04 5.25
N ARG A 163 10.57 -10.70 6.36
CA ARG A 163 11.34 -11.81 6.90
C ARG A 163 10.51 -13.06 7.02
N GLU A 164 11.11 -14.20 6.71
CA GLU A 164 10.59 -15.49 7.12
C GLU A 164 11.12 -15.79 8.53
N VAL A 165 10.21 -16.10 9.45
CA VAL A 165 10.56 -16.39 10.85
C VAL A 165 11.35 -17.68 10.90
N GLY A 166 12.51 -17.62 11.56
CA GLY A 166 13.39 -18.78 11.72
C GLY A 166 12.74 -19.90 12.54
N GLN A 167 13.33 -21.09 12.47
CA GLN A 167 13.14 -22.13 13.49
C GLN A 167 13.55 -21.58 14.87
N PRO A 168 13.10 -22.17 15.98
CA PRO A 168 13.64 -21.84 17.31
C PRO A 168 15.18 -21.86 17.26
N ASP A 169 15.81 -20.83 17.81
CA ASP A 169 17.27 -20.60 17.82
C ASP A 169 17.94 -20.20 16.49
N ALA A 170 17.17 -20.05 15.40
CA ALA A 170 17.66 -19.49 14.14
C ALA A 170 17.20 -18.03 13.97
N ALA A 171 18.06 -17.20 13.38
CA ALA A 171 17.69 -15.83 13.03
C ALA A 171 16.63 -15.81 11.92
N ASP A 172 15.75 -14.81 11.96
CA ASP A 172 14.81 -14.54 10.86
C ASP A 172 15.57 -14.25 9.56
N VAL A 173 15.08 -14.82 8.45
CA VAL A 173 15.71 -14.68 7.14
C VAL A 173 15.07 -13.52 6.38
N HIS A 174 15.85 -12.54 5.93
CA HIS A 174 15.35 -11.49 5.03
C HIS A 174 15.07 -12.07 3.64
N VAL A 175 13.83 -11.90 3.17
CA VAL A 175 13.34 -12.53 1.92
C VAL A 175 12.76 -11.53 0.93
N GLY A 176 12.75 -10.23 1.26
CA GLY A 176 12.29 -9.20 0.35
C GLY A 176 11.99 -7.88 1.05
N ASN A 177 11.54 -6.91 0.27
CA ASN A 177 11.36 -5.55 0.73
C ASN A 177 10.10 -4.91 0.17
N VAL A 178 9.50 -4.01 0.95
CA VAL A 178 8.45 -3.09 0.53
C VAL A 178 8.86 -1.68 0.90
N SER A 179 8.88 -0.78 -0.07
CA SER A 179 9.14 0.63 0.15
C SER A 179 7.96 1.47 -0.30
N ILE A 180 7.76 2.59 0.36
CA ILE A 180 6.80 3.63 -0.01
C ILE A 180 7.52 4.97 -0.02
N LYS A 181 7.22 5.82 -0.99
CA LYS A 181 7.74 7.18 -1.07
C LYS A 181 6.75 8.06 -1.82
N ARG A 182 6.95 9.38 -1.78
CA ARG A 182 6.22 10.30 -2.66
C ARG A 182 6.43 9.89 -4.12
N CYS A 183 5.38 10.03 -4.93
CA CYS A 183 5.38 9.58 -6.31
C CYS A 183 6.44 10.30 -7.15
N GLY A 184 7.07 9.56 -8.07
CA GLY A 184 8.11 10.06 -8.94
C GLY A 184 7.69 10.21 -10.40
N TRP A 185 6.42 9.93 -10.72
CA TRP A 185 5.81 10.02 -12.07
C TRP A 185 6.76 9.54 -13.17
N PHE A 186 7.21 8.29 -13.08
CA PHE A 186 8.20 7.71 -14.00
C PHE A 186 7.66 7.50 -15.42
N ASP A 187 6.37 7.72 -15.63
CA ASP A 187 5.59 7.68 -16.86
C ASP A 187 5.37 9.07 -17.49
N VAL A 188 5.80 10.15 -16.81
CA VAL A 188 5.64 11.54 -17.28
C VAL A 188 7.00 12.09 -17.72
N ALA A 189 7.04 12.80 -18.84
CA ALA A 189 8.25 13.42 -19.34
C ALA A 189 8.54 14.76 -18.62
N SER A 190 9.83 15.13 -18.52
CA SER A 190 10.21 16.50 -18.13
C SER A 190 9.76 17.50 -19.21
N PRO A 191 9.35 18.73 -18.83
CA PRO A 191 9.40 19.32 -17.49
C PRO A 191 8.16 19.05 -16.61
N GLN A 192 7.09 18.50 -17.17
CA GLN A 192 5.84 18.27 -16.44
C GLN A 192 6.05 17.37 -15.21
N ARG A 193 6.89 16.33 -15.36
CA ARG A 193 7.28 15.45 -14.27
C ARG A 193 7.86 16.20 -13.07
N GLU A 194 8.78 17.13 -13.31
CA GLU A 194 9.45 17.90 -12.26
C GLU A 194 8.47 18.82 -11.54
N ALA A 195 7.52 19.41 -12.27
CA ALA A 195 6.45 20.20 -11.68
C ALA A 195 5.53 19.36 -10.78
N LEU A 196 5.15 18.14 -11.20
CA LEU A 196 4.35 17.22 -10.38
C LEU A 196 5.08 16.80 -9.10
N ILE A 197 6.37 16.45 -9.21
CA ILE A 197 7.22 16.11 -8.06
C ILE A 197 7.28 17.30 -7.09
N ALA A 198 7.60 18.51 -7.58
CA ALA A 198 7.70 19.69 -6.74
C ALA A 198 6.39 20.03 -6.01
N LEU A 199 5.25 19.95 -6.72
CA LEU A 199 3.92 20.15 -6.12
C LEU A 199 3.64 19.11 -5.03
N ASN A 200 3.98 17.85 -5.27
CA ASN A 200 3.77 16.79 -4.30
C ASN A 200 4.69 16.91 -3.10
N ASP A 201 5.96 17.28 -3.29
CA ASP A 201 6.96 17.48 -2.24
C ASP A 201 6.65 18.70 -1.36
N ALA A 202 6.01 19.72 -1.92
CA ALA A 202 5.56 20.90 -1.16
C ALA A 202 4.44 20.60 -0.15
N ARG A 203 3.76 19.45 -0.27
CA ARG A 203 2.67 19.07 0.64
C ARG A 203 3.20 18.71 2.04
N ALA A 204 2.47 19.14 3.06
CA ALA A 204 2.78 18.80 4.45
C ALA A 204 2.56 17.30 4.71
N VAL A 205 3.35 16.72 5.61
CA VAL A 205 3.17 15.31 6.03
C VAL A 205 1.74 15.10 6.53
N GLY A 206 1.08 14.05 6.04
CA GLY A 206 -0.32 13.76 6.36
C GLY A 206 -1.35 14.48 5.49
N ASP A 207 -0.95 15.30 4.52
CA ASP A 207 -1.87 15.80 3.49
C ASP A 207 -2.40 14.62 2.65
N GLY A 208 -3.74 14.48 2.59
CA GLY A 208 -4.42 13.40 1.89
C GLY A 208 -4.27 13.47 0.36
N ASP A 209 -3.86 14.61 -0.18
CA ASP A 209 -3.58 14.76 -1.61
C ASP A 209 -2.14 14.42 -2.00
N ILE A 210 -1.31 13.97 -1.05
CA ILE A 210 -0.01 13.38 -1.41
C ILE A 210 -0.26 12.13 -2.24
N VAL A 211 0.35 12.09 -3.42
CA VAL A 211 0.40 10.89 -4.25
C VAL A 211 1.63 10.08 -3.87
N TRP A 212 1.41 8.84 -3.45
CA TRP A 212 2.45 7.93 -3.05
C TRP A 212 2.78 6.94 -4.17
N GLN A 213 3.94 6.30 -4.10
CA GLN A 213 4.29 5.16 -4.93
C GLN A 213 4.90 4.09 -4.04
N VAL A 214 4.55 2.84 -4.31
CA VAL A 214 5.17 1.67 -3.68
C VAL A 214 6.15 1.01 -4.63
N SER A 215 7.17 0.37 -4.07
CA SER A 215 8.09 -0.49 -4.82
C SER A 215 8.46 -1.67 -3.95
N ASP A 216 8.48 -2.86 -4.55
CA ASP A 216 8.69 -4.09 -3.81
C ASP A 216 9.49 -5.13 -4.60
N PHE A 217 10.04 -6.09 -3.86
CA PHE A 217 10.58 -7.31 -4.44
C PHE A 217 10.57 -8.44 -3.39
N LEU A 218 10.62 -9.68 -3.88
CA LEU A 218 10.83 -10.88 -3.08
C LEU A 218 11.95 -11.71 -3.68
N ALA A 219 12.60 -12.49 -2.84
CA ALA A 219 13.45 -13.58 -3.26
C ALA A 219 12.65 -14.53 -4.18
N PRO A 220 13.25 -15.05 -5.27
CA PRO A 220 12.54 -15.90 -6.24
C PRO A 220 11.84 -17.11 -5.63
N LYS A 221 12.44 -17.72 -4.59
CA LYS A 221 11.88 -18.87 -3.84
C LYS A 221 10.57 -18.54 -3.12
N HIS A 222 10.24 -17.25 -3.01
CA HIS A 222 9.05 -16.74 -2.30
C HIS A 222 8.01 -16.16 -3.27
N HIS A 223 8.26 -16.18 -4.57
CA HIS A 223 7.31 -15.71 -5.59
C HIS A 223 6.06 -16.60 -5.66
N ARG A 224 4.97 -16.04 -6.20
CA ARG A 224 3.70 -16.75 -6.47
C ARG A 224 3.04 -17.41 -5.24
N ARG A 225 3.44 -17.01 -4.03
CA ARG A 225 2.89 -17.51 -2.76
C ARG A 225 1.89 -16.56 -2.11
N GLY A 226 1.59 -15.39 -2.69
CA GLY A 226 0.70 -14.38 -2.10
C GLY A 226 1.34 -13.53 -0.99
N ILE A 227 2.61 -13.77 -0.66
CA ILE A 227 3.34 -13.08 0.42
C ILE A 227 3.37 -11.57 0.20
N MET A 228 3.69 -11.09 -1.00
CA MET A 228 3.76 -9.65 -1.27
C MET A 228 2.40 -8.97 -1.16
N THR A 229 1.34 -9.59 -1.69
CA THR A 229 -0.04 -9.09 -1.52
C THR A 229 -0.39 -8.98 -0.04
N ALA A 230 -0.08 -10.00 0.76
CA ALA A 230 -0.34 -9.97 2.20
C ALA A 230 0.49 -8.89 2.93
N ALA A 231 1.75 -8.70 2.54
CA ALA A 231 2.64 -7.68 3.11
C ALA A 231 2.16 -6.26 2.80
N LEU A 232 1.82 -5.95 1.55
CA LEU A 232 1.27 -4.65 1.18
C LEU A 232 -0.11 -4.41 1.80
N SER A 233 -1.00 -5.41 1.81
CA SER A 233 -2.32 -5.29 2.46
C SER A 233 -2.19 -4.97 3.95
N ALA A 234 -1.26 -5.65 4.62
CA ALA A 234 -0.92 -5.41 6.01
C ALA A 234 -0.41 -3.97 6.25
N LEU A 235 0.55 -3.51 5.43
CA LEU A 235 1.10 -2.16 5.53
C LEU A 235 0.04 -1.09 5.22
N LEU A 236 -0.83 -1.33 4.24
CA LEU A 236 -1.95 -0.44 3.93
C LEU A 236 -2.84 -0.21 5.15
N ALA A 237 -3.26 -1.30 5.79
CA ALA A 237 -4.16 -1.25 6.93
C ALA A 237 -3.51 -0.76 8.22
N ALA A 238 -2.26 -1.14 8.49
CA ALA A 238 -1.61 -0.86 9.77
C ALA A 238 -0.75 0.41 9.76
N TRP A 239 -0.34 0.90 8.58
CA TRP A 239 0.59 2.02 8.47
C TRP A 239 0.23 3.05 7.41
N PHE A 240 0.17 2.69 6.12
CA PHE A 240 0.07 3.67 5.04
C PHE A 240 -1.18 4.54 5.17
N VAL A 241 -2.36 3.94 5.32
CA VAL A 241 -3.62 4.68 5.48
C VAL A 241 -3.68 5.45 6.82
N PRO A 242 -3.50 4.80 7.99
CA PRO A 242 -3.68 5.45 9.29
C PRO A 242 -2.52 6.36 9.73
N ARG A 243 -1.28 5.99 9.41
CA ARG A 243 -0.06 6.63 9.93
C ARG A 243 0.62 7.53 8.93
N MET A 244 0.32 7.41 7.64
CA MET A 244 0.85 8.32 6.60
C MET A 244 -0.25 9.10 5.88
N ASN A 245 -1.52 8.85 6.21
CA ASN A 245 -2.69 9.40 5.53
C ASN A 245 -2.72 9.11 4.02
N VAL A 246 -2.22 7.95 3.59
CA VAL A 246 -2.22 7.57 2.17
C VAL A 246 -3.67 7.48 1.69
N ARG A 247 -4.00 8.26 0.65
CA ARG A 247 -5.29 8.20 -0.04
C ARG A 247 -5.15 7.95 -1.53
N LYS A 248 -4.01 8.32 -2.12
CA LYS A 248 -3.73 8.17 -3.54
C LYS A 248 -2.38 7.51 -3.74
N MET A 249 -2.33 6.52 -4.61
CA MET A 249 -1.09 5.90 -5.07
C MET A 249 -1.05 5.83 -6.58
N HIS A 250 0.14 6.05 -7.13
CA HIS A 250 0.43 5.97 -8.55
C HIS A 250 1.72 5.16 -8.73
N VAL A 251 1.61 4.01 -9.38
CA VAL A 251 2.68 3.01 -9.46
C VAL A 251 2.94 2.64 -10.91
N CYS A 252 4.21 2.70 -11.31
CA CYS A 252 4.66 2.23 -12.61
C CYS A 252 5.29 0.85 -12.49
N VAL A 253 4.85 -0.08 -13.32
CA VAL A 253 5.37 -1.45 -13.40
C VAL A 253 5.94 -1.68 -14.79
N CYS A 254 7.14 -2.27 -14.90
CA CYS A 254 7.70 -2.63 -16.21
C CYS A 254 6.72 -3.52 -17.00
N LEU A 255 6.49 -3.18 -18.27
CA LEU A 255 5.64 -3.94 -19.17
C LEU A 255 6.10 -5.42 -19.22
N GLY A 256 5.16 -6.34 -19.03
CA GLY A 256 5.43 -7.78 -18.94
C GLY A 256 5.59 -8.33 -17.52
N ASN A 257 5.75 -7.47 -16.49
CA ASN A 257 5.74 -7.91 -15.09
C ASN A 257 4.31 -8.16 -14.58
N ALA A 258 3.67 -9.20 -15.10
CA ALA A 258 2.35 -9.64 -14.68
C ALA A 258 2.29 -10.07 -13.20
N GLY A 259 3.44 -10.36 -12.58
CA GLY A 259 3.53 -10.66 -11.15
C GLY A 259 3.12 -9.47 -10.30
N SER A 260 3.78 -8.34 -10.49
CA SER A 260 3.50 -7.10 -9.74
C SER A 260 2.14 -6.52 -10.09
N VAL A 261 1.71 -6.55 -11.35
CA VAL A 261 0.36 -6.11 -11.74
C VAL A 261 -0.72 -6.86 -10.95
N ARG A 262 -0.65 -8.19 -10.89
CA ARG A 262 -1.61 -8.99 -10.12
C ARG A 262 -1.56 -8.76 -8.62
N VAL A 263 -0.41 -8.38 -8.07
CA VAL A 263 -0.30 -7.99 -6.65
C VAL A 263 -1.10 -6.71 -6.42
N LEU A 264 -0.91 -5.70 -7.26
CA LEU A 264 -1.55 -4.40 -7.15
C LEU A 264 -3.07 -4.49 -7.41
N GLU A 265 -3.51 -5.21 -8.46
CA GLU A 265 -4.93 -5.41 -8.76
C GLU A 265 -5.69 -6.05 -7.57
N LYS A 266 -5.08 -7.03 -6.89
CA LYS A 266 -5.66 -7.66 -5.69
C LYS A 266 -5.82 -6.71 -4.51
N LEU A 267 -5.12 -5.57 -4.53
CA LEU A 267 -5.18 -4.51 -3.52
C LEU A 267 -6.07 -3.34 -3.97
N GLY A 268 -6.76 -3.47 -5.11
CA GLY A 268 -7.69 -2.47 -5.62
C GLY A 268 -7.06 -1.43 -6.53
N PHE A 269 -5.81 -1.63 -6.97
CA PHE A 269 -5.24 -0.78 -8.00
C PHE A 269 -5.92 -1.05 -9.35
N VAL A 270 -6.11 0.02 -10.12
CA VAL A 270 -6.71 -0.02 -11.46
C VAL A 270 -5.65 0.39 -12.48
N LEU A 271 -5.54 -0.39 -13.56
CA LEU A 271 -4.69 -0.03 -14.70
C LEU A 271 -5.26 1.22 -15.40
N SER A 272 -4.55 2.33 -15.35
CA SER A 272 -4.97 3.61 -15.93
C SER A 272 -4.30 3.92 -17.26
N ALA A 273 -3.06 3.46 -17.47
CA ALA A 273 -2.36 3.63 -18.73
C ALA A 273 -1.36 2.50 -19.02
N THR A 274 -1.02 2.35 -20.30
CA THR A 274 0.16 1.61 -20.77
C THR A 274 0.96 2.54 -21.66
N VAL A 275 2.23 2.74 -21.32
CA VAL A 275 3.13 3.63 -22.04
C VAL A 275 4.25 2.78 -22.62
N GLU A 276 4.37 2.72 -23.95
CA GLU A 276 5.43 1.97 -24.63
C GLU A 276 6.73 2.79 -24.70
N ASP A 277 7.87 2.10 -24.76
CA ASP A 277 9.19 2.70 -25.07
C ASP A 277 9.59 3.93 -24.22
N PHE A 278 9.17 3.97 -22.96
CA PHE A 278 9.29 5.17 -22.13
C PHE A 278 10.57 5.22 -21.30
N LEU A 279 10.87 4.15 -20.55
CA LEU A 279 11.94 4.16 -19.57
C LEU A 279 13.20 3.48 -20.13
N LEU A 280 14.31 4.20 -20.18
CA LEU A 280 15.60 3.59 -20.50
C LEU A 280 16.11 2.81 -19.28
N VAL A 281 15.99 1.49 -19.32
CA VAL A 281 16.49 0.57 -18.29
C VAL A 281 17.66 -0.20 -18.88
N ARG A 282 18.88 0.07 -18.39
CA ARG A 282 20.11 -0.62 -18.84
C ARG A 282 20.33 -0.55 -20.36
N GLY A 283 20.06 0.62 -20.95
CA GLY A 283 20.24 0.84 -22.40
C GLY A 283 19.09 0.34 -23.28
N GLU A 284 18.12 -0.37 -22.70
CA GLU A 284 16.90 -0.81 -23.39
C GLU A 284 15.73 0.09 -23.03
N LYS A 285 14.97 0.53 -24.03
CA LYS A 285 13.68 1.16 -23.77
C LYS A 285 12.71 0.10 -23.28
N ARG A 286 12.04 0.38 -22.16
CA ARG A 286 10.99 -0.47 -21.61
C ARG A 286 9.70 0.32 -21.48
N GLY A 287 8.60 -0.35 -21.85
CA GLY A 287 7.26 0.14 -21.57
C GLY A 287 6.93 0.03 -20.08
N LEU A 288 5.93 0.79 -19.66
CA LEU A 288 5.39 0.83 -18.31
C LEU A 288 3.88 0.58 -18.36
N GLN A 289 3.38 -0.17 -17.38
CA GLN A 289 1.97 -0.20 -17.00
C GLN A 289 1.81 0.70 -15.79
N VAL A 290 0.87 1.63 -15.88
CA VAL A 290 0.57 2.60 -14.83
C VAL A 290 -0.69 2.16 -14.12
N LEU A 291 -0.58 1.99 -12.80
CA LEU A 291 -1.68 1.59 -11.95
C LEU A 291 -1.90 2.63 -10.87
N ASP A 292 -3.14 3.08 -10.76
CA ASP A 292 -3.57 4.04 -9.75
C ASP A 292 -4.42 3.34 -8.69
N TRP A 293 -4.33 3.83 -7.46
CA TRP A 293 -5.16 3.39 -6.35
C TRP A 293 -5.71 4.61 -5.63
N ASP A 294 -7.01 4.60 -5.43
CA ASP A 294 -7.72 5.58 -4.62
C ASP A 294 -8.37 4.86 -3.44
N TYR A 295 -8.21 5.43 -2.25
CA TYR A 295 -8.75 4.87 -1.02
C TYR A 295 -10.28 4.73 -1.06
N GLU A 296 -11.00 5.70 -1.62
CA GLU A 296 -12.46 5.67 -1.67
C GLU A 296 -12.94 4.54 -2.58
N ASP A 297 -12.32 4.38 -3.76
CA ASP A 297 -12.62 3.31 -4.69
C ASP A 297 -12.27 1.93 -4.12
N ALA A 298 -11.12 1.82 -3.45
CA ALA A 298 -10.67 0.57 -2.84
C ALA A 298 -11.60 0.08 -1.72
N LEU A 299 -12.25 0.99 -0.98
CA LEU A 299 -13.27 0.64 0.00
C LEU A 299 -14.56 0.10 -0.64
N LEU A 300 -14.87 0.52 -1.86
CA LEU A 300 -16.09 0.10 -2.58
C LEU A 300 -15.92 -1.28 -3.23
N ASP A 301 -14.76 -1.52 -3.83
CA ASP A 301 -14.55 -2.66 -4.72
C ASP A 301 -14.08 -3.93 -4.01
N LEU A 302 -13.48 -3.80 -2.82
CA LEU A 302 -12.92 -4.94 -2.09
C LEU A 302 -13.47 -5.00 -0.66
N PRO A 303 -14.62 -5.67 -0.41
CA PRO A 303 -15.21 -5.76 0.93
C PRO A 303 -14.26 -6.34 1.98
N GLY A 304 -13.37 -7.26 1.61
CA GLY A 304 -12.35 -7.81 2.52
C GLY A 304 -11.26 -6.80 2.89
N LEU A 305 -10.87 -5.95 1.94
CA LEU A 305 -9.94 -4.84 2.19
C LEU A 305 -10.66 -3.71 2.95
N ALA A 306 -11.91 -3.42 2.60
CA ALA A 306 -12.76 -2.50 3.34
C ALA A 306 -12.92 -2.94 4.79
N VAL A 307 -13.15 -4.21 5.10
CA VAL A 307 -13.18 -4.71 6.49
C VAL A 307 -11.82 -4.48 7.18
N GLN A 308 -10.69 -4.69 6.50
CA GLN A 308 -9.36 -4.42 7.07
C GLN A 308 -9.07 -2.93 7.26
N LEU A 309 -9.58 -2.07 6.37
CA LEU A 309 -9.37 -0.61 6.37
C LEU A 309 -10.44 0.17 7.15
N SER A 310 -11.60 -0.42 7.45
CA SER A 310 -12.74 0.26 8.09
C SER A 310 -13.10 -0.28 9.47
N SER A 311 -12.52 -1.42 9.90
CA SER A 311 -12.84 -2.02 11.20
C SER A 311 -11.87 -1.58 12.30
N PRO A 312 -12.30 -0.79 13.30
CA PRO A 312 -11.60 -0.67 14.58
C PRO A 312 -11.82 -1.89 15.52
N TYR A 313 -12.64 -2.87 15.12
CA TYR A 313 -13.02 -4.01 15.96
C TYR A 313 -13.21 -5.27 15.11
N ASN A 314 -12.13 -6.04 14.90
CA ASN A 314 -12.30 -7.46 14.63
C ASN A 314 -12.20 -8.24 15.95
N THR A 315 -13.38 -8.69 16.37
CA THR A 315 -13.71 -9.67 17.39
C THR A 315 -12.55 -10.59 17.78
N ILE A 316 -12.03 -10.39 18.98
CA ILE A 316 -11.51 -11.48 19.81
C ILE A 316 -12.66 -12.51 19.93
N PRO A 317 -12.46 -13.79 19.56
CA PRO A 317 -13.42 -14.81 19.91
C PRO A 317 -13.49 -14.84 21.43
N LYS A 318 -14.64 -14.49 22.01
CA LYS A 318 -14.93 -14.80 23.41
C LYS A 318 -14.76 -16.31 23.55
N LYS A 319 -13.63 -16.75 24.09
CA LYS A 319 -13.56 -18.05 24.75
C LYS A 319 -14.63 -18.01 25.83
N GLU A 320 -15.59 -18.92 25.70
CA GLU A 320 -16.51 -19.26 26.77
C GLU A 320 -15.66 -19.59 28.01
N LEU A 321 -15.73 -18.70 28.98
CA LEU A 321 -15.41 -19.01 30.37
C LEU A 321 -16.68 -19.61 30.96
N HIS A 322 -16.73 -20.93 30.96
CA HIS A 322 -17.48 -21.74 31.91
C HIS A 322 -16.53 -22.77 32.49
#